data_AF-A0A4C2A5P7-F1
#
_entry.id   AF-A0A4C2A5P7-F1
#
_cell.length_a   1.000
_cell.length_b   1.000
_cell.length_c   1.000
_cell.angle_alpha   90.00
_cell.angle_beta   90.00
_cell.angle_gamma   90.00
#
_symmetry.space_group_name_H-M   'P 1'
#
loop_
_entity.id
_entity.type
_entity.pdbx_description
1 polymer ?
#
loop_
_entity_poly.entity_id
_entity_poly.type
_entity_poly.pdbx_seq_one_letter_code
_entity_poly.pdbx_strand_id
1 'polypeptide(L)'
;MELIKQVLIKDFNNFQDRGMKVGDGESEQNLFLVEGDTWRVLRQRLTPMFTTGKLKTMMPLVLKSLDRLMEYSDKIVEQNMEHEIRSLAAKYTLDVIGTCAFGVDMNAFSENENVYREVAHRIFQIPFRSRMLMMLHAFFPGIVRKLRFNLTDKKLFGFFINLVNTIITEREGKPKIRKDFMDFMIELREEGRVTRKGDDKVAELEMNDALIAAQALVFYAGGFETSSATMSFLLHEVCQRQDIQDRIHEEISAVIKKHGGLSYEAIGDMLFRNGI
;
A
#
# COMPACT_ATOMS: atom_id res chain seq x y z
N MET A 1 -24.23 0.65 -14.84
CA MET A 1 -22.99 1.36 -15.23
C MET A 1 -23.16 2.87 -15.29
N GLU A 2 -24.23 3.42 -15.89
CA GLU A 2 -24.37 4.88 -16.02
C GLU A 2 -24.43 5.63 -14.68
N LEU A 3 -25.16 5.09 -13.69
CA LEU A 3 -25.20 5.68 -12.34
C LEU A 3 -23.83 5.70 -11.65
N ILE A 4 -23.03 4.64 -11.81
CA ILE A 4 -21.68 4.58 -11.25
C ILE A 4 -20.78 5.64 -11.90
N LYS A 5 -20.88 5.82 -13.22
CA LYS A 5 -20.16 6.89 -13.94
C LYS A 5 -20.64 8.28 -13.53
N GLN A 6 -21.95 8.43 -13.29
CA GLN A 6 -22.51 9.69 -12.80
C GLN A 6 -21.88 10.06 -11.47
N VAL A 7 -21.89 9.16 -10.48
CA VAL A 7 -21.37 9.41 -9.13
C VAL A 7 -19.84 9.56 -9.10
N LEU A 8 -19.10 8.65 -9.73
CA LEU A 8 -17.63 8.60 -9.59
C LEU A 8 -16.87 9.51 -10.57
N ILE A 9 -17.53 10.02 -11.63
CA ILE A 9 -16.87 10.83 -12.66
C ILE A 9 -17.56 12.18 -12.83
N LYS A 10 -18.83 12.19 -13.25
CA LYS A 10 -19.53 13.43 -13.63
C LYS A 10 -19.77 14.34 -12.41
N ASP A 11 -20.26 13.75 -11.33
CA ASP A 11 -20.60 14.43 -10.09
C ASP A 11 -19.56 14.18 -8.98
N PHE A 12 -18.33 13.80 -9.34
CA PHE A 12 -17.28 13.48 -8.37
C PHE A 12 -17.07 14.59 -7.33
N ASN A 13 -17.17 15.85 -7.74
CA ASN A 13 -17.04 17.00 -6.84
C ASN A 13 -18.07 16.99 -5.69
N ASN A 14 -19.23 16.36 -5.88
CA ASN A 14 -20.27 16.19 -4.87
C ASN A 14 -20.05 14.93 -3.99
N PHE A 15 -19.28 13.94 -4.48
CA PHE A 15 -19.09 12.62 -3.85
C PHE A 15 -17.61 12.30 -3.57
N GLN A 16 -16.79 13.32 -3.32
CA GLN A 16 -15.35 13.16 -3.12
C GLN A 16 -14.97 12.49 -1.79
N ASP A 17 -15.83 12.63 -0.78
CA ASP A 17 -15.57 12.13 0.58
C ASP A 17 -16.04 10.69 0.76
N ARG A 18 -15.28 9.94 1.56
CA ARG A 18 -15.55 8.51 1.80
C ARG A 18 -16.46 8.23 2.98
N GLY A 19 -16.71 9.23 3.84
CA GLY A 19 -17.60 9.11 5.01
C GLY A 19 -17.07 8.21 6.13
N MET A 20 -15.82 7.76 6.04
CA MET A 20 -15.18 6.85 7.01
C MET A 20 -14.39 7.58 8.10
N LYS A 21 -14.30 8.91 8.03
CA LYS A 21 -13.57 9.70 9.02
C LYS A 21 -14.36 9.85 10.32
N VAL A 22 -13.98 9.06 11.32
CA VAL A 22 -14.61 9.02 12.65
C VAL A 22 -13.98 10.00 13.63
N GLY A 23 -12.69 10.33 13.47
CA GLY A 23 -11.95 11.26 14.33
C GLY A 23 -10.96 12.14 13.56
N ASP A 24 -10.19 12.94 14.30
CA ASP A 24 -9.13 13.82 13.79
C ASP A 24 -7.74 13.42 14.33
N GLY A 25 -7.57 12.17 14.78
CA GLY A 25 -6.29 11.70 15.33
C GLY A 25 -5.18 11.71 14.27
N GLU A 26 -3.92 11.77 14.71
CA GLU A 26 -2.76 11.82 13.81
C GLU A 26 -2.72 10.64 12.83
N SER A 27 -3.05 9.43 13.29
CA SER A 27 -3.14 8.24 12.44
C SER A 27 -4.22 8.33 11.35
N GLU A 28 -5.22 9.18 11.56
CA GLU A 28 -6.36 9.38 10.66
C GLU A 28 -6.08 10.50 9.63
N GLN A 29 -4.97 11.22 9.78
CA GLN A 29 -4.47 12.18 8.79
C GLN A 29 -3.78 11.46 7.63
N ASN A 30 -4.47 10.51 6.98
CA ASN A 30 -3.93 9.76 5.85
C ASN A 30 -4.82 9.85 4.61
N LEU A 31 -4.23 9.62 3.44
CA LEU A 31 -4.88 9.74 2.14
C LEU A 31 -6.20 8.97 2.01
N PHE A 32 -6.40 7.92 2.81
CA PHE A 32 -7.62 7.13 2.78
C PHE A 32 -8.77 7.75 3.59
N LEU A 33 -8.45 8.48 4.66
CA LEU A 33 -9.43 8.98 5.63
C LEU A 33 -9.65 10.50 5.58
N VAL A 34 -8.66 11.29 5.16
CA VAL A 34 -8.86 12.74 5.03
C VAL A 34 -9.95 13.05 3.99
N GLU A 35 -10.65 14.15 4.21
CA GLU A 35 -11.82 14.58 3.43
C GLU A 35 -11.57 15.99 2.83
N GLY A 36 -12.33 16.37 1.82
CA GLY A 36 -12.35 17.70 1.22
C GLY A 36 -11.01 18.17 0.64
N ASP A 37 -10.69 19.45 0.84
CA ASP A 37 -9.49 20.05 0.25
C ASP A 37 -8.18 19.49 0.82
N THR A 38 -8.16 19.03 2.07
CA THR A 38 -6.98 18.33 2.64
C THR A 38 -6.69 17.05 1.86
N TRP A 39 -7.73 16.27 1.53
CA TRP A 39 -7.59 15.10 0.66
C TRP A 39 -7.06 15.47 -0.72
N ARG A 40 -7.59 16.54 -1.33
CA ARG A 40 -7.12 16.98 -2.66
C ARG A 40 -5.65 17.38 -2.65
N VAL A 41 -5.22 18.17 -1.67
CA VAL A 41 -3.81 18.58 -1.52
C VAL A 41 -2.92 17.37 -1.33
N LEU A 42 -3.27 16.48 -0.39
CA LEU A 42 -2.48 15.29 -0.10
C LEU A 42 -2.42 14.33 -1.30
N ARG A 43 -3.54 14.13 -2.00
CA ARG A 43 -3.62 13.32 -3.22
C ARG A 43 -2.74 13.89 -4.33
N GLN A 44 -2.80 15.20 -4.57
CA GLN A 44 -1.98 15.87 -5.57
C GLN A 44 -0.48 15.72 -5.27
N ARG A 45 -0.08 15.84 -4.00
CA ARG A 45 1.32 15.68 -3.57
C ARG A 45 1.82 14.25 -3.65
N LEU A 46 0.98 13.25 -3.38
CA LEU A 46 1.40 11.84 -3.40
C LEU A 46 1.32 11.18 -4.79
N THR A 47 0.52 11.74 -5.71
CA THR A 47 0.35 11.17 -7.07
C THR A 47 1.66 11.04 -7.86
N PRO A 48 2.61 11.99 -7.83
CA PRO A 48 3.88 11.89 -8.56
C PRO A 48 4.73 10.64 -8.24
N MET A 49 4.55 10.06 -7.05
CA MET A 49 5.23 8.83 -6.65
C MET A 49 4.84 7.62 -7.51
N PHE A 50 3.63 7.60 -8.04
CA PHE A 50 3.09 6.49 -8.84
C PHE A 50 3.21 6.73 -10.34
N THR A 51 4.08 7.65 -10.76
CA THR A 51 4.39 7.85 -12.17
C THR A 51 5.12 6.64 -12.74
N THR A 52 4.94 6.39 -14.04
CA THR A 52 5.65 5.32 -14.76
C THR A 52 7.16 5.36 -14.53
N GLY A 53 7.77 6.55 -14.50
CA GLY A 53 9.20 6.71 -14.24
C GLY A 53 9.62 6.22 -12.85
N LYS A 54 8.86 6.58 -11.79
CA LYS A 54 9.14 6.12 -10.42
C LYS A 54 8.89 4.62 -10.25
N LEU A 55 7.84 4.08 -10.87
CA LEU A 55 7.58 2.63 -10.85
C LEU A 55 8.70 1.84 -11.55
N LYS A 56 9.22 2.33 -12.68
CA LYS A 56 10.40 1.72 -13.34
C LYS A 56 11.62 1.71 -12.43
N THR A 57 11.86 2.78 -11.65
CA THR A 57 12.98 2.80 -10.70
C THR A 57 12.82 1.84 -9.54
N MET A 58 11.58 1.47 -9.17
CA MET A 58 11.31 0.48 -8.12
C MET A 58 11.35 -0.97 -8.63
N MET A 59 11.25 -1.20 -9.94
CA MET A 59 11.20 -2.55 -10.53
C MET A 59 12.34 -3.47 -10.07
N PRO A 60 13.61 -3.03 -9.99
CA PRO A 60 14.69 -3.88 -9.48
C PRO A 60 14.48 -4.34 -8.02
N LEU A 61 13.83 -3.51 -7.20
CA LEU A 61 13.51 -3.86 -5.80
C LEU A 61 12.43 -4.94 -5.73
N VAL A 62 11.41 -4.83 -6.60
CA VAL A 62 10.34 -5.84 -6.72
C VAL A 62 10.90 -7.18 -7.20
N LEU A 63 11.82 -7.16 -8.18
CA LEU A 63 12.49 -8.36 -8.68
C LEU A 63 13.37 -9.02 -7.61
N LYS A 64 14.08 -8.24 -6.80
CA LYS A 64 14.86 -8.78 -5.67
C LYS A 64 13.96 -9.52 -4.66
N SER A 65 12.76 -9.00 -4.40
CA SER A 65 11.77 -9.70 -3.56
C SER A 65 11.24 -10.97 -4.22
N LEU A 66 11.18 -11.00 -5.56
CA LEU A 66 10.78 -12.19 -6.32
C LEU A 66 11.86 -13.28 -6.23
N ASP A 67 13.15 -12.92 -6.33
CA ASP A 67 14.25 -13.88 -6.18
C ASP A 67 14.19 -14.58 -4.81
N ARG A 68 13.90 -13.83 -3.74
CA ARG A 68 13.71 -14.37 -2.38
C ARG A 68 12.50 -15.31 -2.29
N LEU A 69 11.41 -14.97 -2.98
CA LEU A 69 10.23 -15.83 -3.07
C LEU A 69 10.56 -17.14 -3.78
N MET A 70 11.33 -17.09 -4.88
CA MET A 70 11.75 -18.28 -5.62
C MET A 70 12.65 -19.17 -4.76
N GLU A 71 13.66 -18.62 -4.09
CA GLU A 71 14.53 -19.39 -3.18
C GLU A 71 13.74 -20.05 -2.05
N TYR A 72 12.75 -19.35 -1.50
CA TYR A 72 11.86 -19.92 -0.48
C TYR A 72 10.95 -21.02 -1.04
N SER A 73 10.46 -20.84 -2.27
CA SER A 73 9.59 -21.81 -2.95
C SER A 73 10.35 -23.09 -3.31
N ASP A 74 11.60 -22.98 -3.76
CA ASP A 74 12.46 -24.13 -4.08
C ASP A 74 12.62 -25.04 -2.85
N LYS A 75 12.84 -24.46 -1.66
CA LYS A 75 12.93 -25.22 -0.39
C LYS A 75 11.64 -25.95 -0.05
N ILE A 76 10.48 -25.33 -0.30
CA ILE A 76 9.17 -25.98 -0.07
C ILE A 76 8.98 -27.15 -1.02
N VAL A 77 9.32 -26.96 -2.30
CA VAL A 77 9.20 -28.00 -3.34
C VAL A 77 10.13 -29.17 -3.06
N GLU A 78 11.39 -28.90 -2.67
CA GLU A 78 12.36 -29.92 -2.28
C GLU A 78 11.87 -30.79 -1.11
N GLN A 79 11.16 -30.18 -0.16
CA GLN A 79 10.60 -30.88 1.00
C GLN A 79 9.26 -31.58 0.69
N ASN A 80 8.70 -31.39 -0.51
CA ASN A 80 7.41 -31.91 -0.95
C ASN A 80 6.28 -31.66 0.06
N MET A 81 6.28 -30.47 0.66
CA MET A 81 5.30 -30.07 1.67
C MET A 81 4.17 -29.26 1.05
N GLU A 82 2.94 -29.52 1.49
CA GLU A 82 1.83 -28.64 1.21
C GLU A 82 2.06 -27.27 1.87
N HIS A 83 1.82 -26.20 1.12
CA HIS A 83 1.95 -24.85 1.62
C HIS A 83 0.73 -24.01 1.26
N GLU A 84 0.28 -23.20 2.22
CA GLU A 84 -0.83 -22.29 2.06
C GLU A 84 -0.41 -21.08 1.18
N ILE A 85 -1.06 -20.91 0.02
CA ILE A 85 -0.67 -19.93 -1.00
C ILE A 85 -0.84 -18.48 -0.54
N ARG A 86 -1.85 -18.17 0.29
CA ARG A 86 -2.03 -16.83 0.85
C ARG A 86 -0.89 -16.44 1.75
N SER A 87 -0.33 -17.37 2.51
CA SER A 87 0.85 -17.12 3.32
C SER A 87 2.06 -16.84 2.44
N LEU A 88 2.20 -17.50 1.28
CA LEU A 88 3.29 -17.23 0.35
C LEU A 88 3.14 -15.84 -0.30
N ALA A 89 1.94 -15.52 -0.77
CA ALA A 89 1.61 -14.21 -1.33
C ALA A 89 1.80 -13.09 -0.29
N ALA A 90 1.39 -13.31 0.96
CA ALA A 90 1.59 -12.37 2.05
C ALA A 90 3.08 -12.12 2.35
N LYS A 91 3.92 -13.18 2.38
CA LYS A 91 5.37 -13.02 2.57
C LYS A 91 5.99 -12.17 1.45
N TYR A 92 5.61 -12.45 0.20
CA TYR A 92 6.09 -11.69 -0.95
C TYR A 92 5.64 -10.22 -0.90
N THR A 93 4.36 -9.94 -0.71
CA THR A 93 3.86 -8.56 -0.70
C THR A 93 4.38 -7.76 0.49
N LEU A 94 4.63 -8.42 1.62
CA LEU A 94 5.31 -7.84 2.77
C LEU A 94 6.76 -7.46 2.45
N ASP A 95 7.52 -8.35 1.81
CA ASP A 95 8.90 -8.06 1.41
C ASP A 95 8.98 -6.93 0.38
N VAL A 96 8.06 -6.93 -0.59
CA VAL A 96 7.94 -5.88 -1.62
C VAL A 96 7.66 -4.52 -0.98
N ILE A 97 6.65 -4.41 -0.11
CA ILE A 97 6.33 -3.12 0.52
C ILE A 97 7.46 -2.67 1.47
N GLY A 98 8.09 -3.60 2.20
CA GLY A 98 9.25 -3.30 3.03
C GLY A 98 10.42 -2.73 2.24
N THR A 99 10.75 -3.39 1.13
CA THR A 99 11.89 -3.02 0.29
C THR A 99 11.61 -1.77 -0.55
N CYS A 100 10.42 -1.66 -1.16
CA CYS A 100 10.08 -0.58 -2.08
C CYS A 100 9.58 0.69 -1.40
N ALA A 101 8.89 0.56 -0.25
CA ALA A 101 8.42 1.74 0.46
C ALA A 101 9.41 2.18 1.54
N PHE A 102 9.79 1.29 2.44
CA PHE A 102 10.53 1.66 3.65
C PHE A 102 12.05 1.55 3.48
N GLY A 103 12.49 0.83 2.45
CA GLY A 103 13.89 0.51 2.27
C GLY A 103 14.42 -0.50 3.28
N VAL A 104 13.53 -1.22 3.97
CA VAL A 104 13.82 -2.12 5.10
C VAL A 104 13.76 -3.57 4.63
N ASP A 105 14.75 -4.36 5.05
CA ASP A 105 14.67 -5.81 4.92
C ASP A 105 13.77 -6.35 6.04
N MET A 106 12.55 -6.74 5.68
CA MET A 106 11.58 -7.23 6.65
C MET A 106 11.81 -8.70 7.03
N ASN A 107 12.75 -9.39 6.37
CA ASN A 107 12.98 -10.82 6.55
C ASN A 107 11.66 -11.62 6.47
N ALA A 108 10.82 -11.30 5.47
CA ALA A 108 9.45 -11.81 5.41
C ALA A 108 9.37 -13.33 5.18
N PHE A 109 10.42 -13.92 4.62
CA PHE A 109 10.51 -15.35 4.31
C PHE A 109 11.10 -16.20 5.45
N SER A 110 11.44 -15.62 6.60
CA SER A 110 11.85 -16.40 7.76
C SER A 110 10.70 -17.24 8.32
N GLU A 111 11.02 -18.43 8.84
CA GLU A 111 10.03 -19.27 9.52
C GLU A 111 9.58 -18.66 10.87
N ASN A 112 10.45 -17.89 11.50
CA ASN A 112 10.11 -17.17 12.72
C ASN A 112 9.18 -15.98 12.40
N GLU A 113 8.17 -15.80 13.25
CA GLU A 113 7.30 -14.63 13.20
C GLU A 113 8.14 -13.37 13.48
N ASN A 114 7.94 -12.33 12.67
CA ASN A 114 8.65 -11.07 12.80
C ASN A 114 7.68 -9.91 13.09
N VAL A 115 8.20 -8.84 13.66
CA VAL A 115 7.41 -7.68 14.10
C VAL A 115 6.59 -7.05 12.95
N TYR A 116 7.10 -7.10 11.72
CA TYR A 116 6.40 -6.55 10.57
C TYR A 116 5.16 -7.38 10.24
N ARG A 117 5.26 -8.71 10.27
CA ARG A 117 4.10 -9.59 10.04
C ARG A 117 3.05 -9.45 11.14
N GLU A 118 3.47 -9.32 12.41
CA GLU A 118 2.54 -9.05 13.53
C GLU A 118 1.78 -7.72 13.30
N VAL A 119 2.50 -6.67 12.89
CA VAL A 119 1.92 -5.37 12.56
C VAL A 119 0.93 -5.49 11.39
N ALA A 120 1.26 -6.23 10.34
CA ALA A 120 0.36 -6.49 9.21
C ALA A 120 -0.96 -7.13 9.68
N HIS A 121 -0.90 -8.18 10.50
CA HIS A 121 -2.09 -8.81 11.04
C HIS A 121 -2.90 -7.87 11.94
N ARG A 122 -2.23 -7.08 12.78
CA ARG A 122 -2.87 -6.15 13.71
C ARG A 122 -3.63 -5.02 13.00
N ILE A 123 -3.17 -4.55 11.85
CA ILE A 123 -3.85 -3.50 11.06
C ILE A 123 -5.28 -3.93 10.68
N PHE A 124 -5.47 -5.20 10.34
CA PHE A 124 -6.77 -5.73 9.90
C PHE A 124 -7.61 -6.29 11.04
N GLN A 125 -7.05 -6.40 12.25
CA GLN A 125 -7.79 -6.78 13.45
C GLN A 125 -8.42 -5.54 14.10
N ILE A 126 -9.51 -5.04 13.50
CA ILE A 126 -10.28 -3.93 14.06
C ILE A 126 -10.92 -4.37 15.40
N PRO A 127 -10.55 -3.77 16.54
CA PRO A 127 -11.11 -4.13 17.84
C PRO A 127 -12.63 -3.95 17.86
N PHE A 128 -13.33 -4.77 18.64
CA PHE A 128 -14.80 -4.71 18.77
C PHE A 128 -15.30 -3.29 19.11
N ARG A 129 -14.57 -2.59 19.99
CA ARG A 129 -14.87 -1.18 20.34
C ARG A 129 -14.81 -0.26 19.13
N SER A 130 -13.75 -0.33 18.31
CA SER A 130 -13.61 0.49 17.10
C SER A 130 -14.69 0.14 16.08
N ARG A 131 -15.02 -1.15 15.91
CA ARG A 131 -16.12 -1.60 15.04
C ARG A 131 -17.46 -1.03 15.48
N MET A 132 -17.75 -1.05 16.78
CA MET A 132 -18.98 -0.48 17.34
C MET A 132 -19.05 1.03 17.12
N LEU A 133 -17.95 1.76 17.31
CA LEU A 133 -17.88 3.20 17.03
C LEU A 133 -18.10 3.52 15.54
N MET A 134 -17.55 2.69 14.65
CA MET A 134 -17.75 2.82 13.20
C MET A 134 -19.23 2.63 12.82
N MET A 135 -19.88 1.60 13.40
CA MET A 135 -21.33 1.39 13.21
C MET A 135 -22.15 2.56 13.75
N LEU A 136 -21.84 3.04 14.95
CA LEU A 136 -22.51 4.23 15.53
C LEU A 136 -22.35 5.46 14.64
N HIS A 137 -21.15 5.67 14.08
CA HIS A 137 -20.89 6.78 13.15
C HIS A 137 -21.70 6.66 11.85
N ALA A 138 -21.91 5.44 11.35
CA ALA A 138 -22.71 5.19 10.15
C ALA A 138 -24.20 5.54 10.34
N PHE A 139 -24.77 5.27 11.52
CA PHE A 139 -26.17 5.62 11.82
C PHE A 139 -26.35 7.07 12.29
N PHE A 140 -25.36 7.62 13.00
CA PHE A 140 -25.42 8.96 13.59
C PHE A 140 -24.17 9.77 13.26
N PRO A 141 -24.00 10.17 11.99
CA PRO A 141 -22.85 10.98 11.57
C PRO A 141 -22.85 12.31 12.36
N GLY A 142 -21.75 12.58 13.07
CA GLY A 142 -21.54 13.83 13.83
C GLY A 142 -21.45 13.68 15.36
N ILE A 143 -22.11 12.69 15.98
CA ILE A 143 -21.98 12.47 17.44
C ILE A 143 -20.58 11.92 17.75
N VAL A 144 -20.18 10.88 17.01
CA VAL A 144 -18.88 10.22 17.23
C VAL A 144 -17.71 11.15 16.89
N ARG A 145 -17.88 12.02 15.88
CA ARG A 145 -16.87 13.00 15.46
C ARG A 145 -16.55 14.01 16.58
N LYS A 146 -17.53 14.39 17.41
CA LYS A 146 -17.30 15.28 18.58
C LYS A 146 -16.52 14.61 19.69
N LEU A 147 -16.57 13.27 19.79
CA LEU A 147 -15.93 12.51 20.87
C LEU A 147 -14.45 12.23 20.62
N ARG A 148 -13.91 12.61 19.44
CA ARG A 148 -12.48 12.51 19.07
C ARG A 148 -11.87 11.14 19.40
N PHE A 149 -12.59 10.07 19.10
CA PHE A 149 -12.06 8.72 19.26
C PHE A 149 -11.07 8.41 18.14
N ASN A 150 -9.93 7.83 18.50
CA ASN A 150 -9.00 7.25 17.53
C ASN A 150 -9.42 5.82 17.23
N LEU A 151 -9.64 5.48 15.97
CA LEU A 151 -9.95 4.11 15.55
C LEU A 151 -8.71 3.21 15.58
N THR A 152 -7.55 3.79 15.28
CA THR A 152 -6.26 3.10 15.24
C THR A 152 -5.69 2.93 16.64
N ASP A 153 -5.16 1.74 16.90
CA ASP A 153 -4.44 1.45 18.14
C ASP A 153 -3.19 2.35 18.27
N LYS A 154 -3.03 2.99 19.44
CA LYS A 154 -1.86 3.85 19.73
C LYS A 154 -0.54 3.10 19.60
N LYS A 155 -0.49 1.81 19.98
CA LYS A 155 0.72 0.99 19.84
C LYS A 155 1.07 0.77 18.37
N LEU A 156 0.05 0.52 17.55
CA LEU A 156 0.21 0.34 16.11
C LEU A 156 0.72 1.64 15.45
N PHE A 157 0.11 2.78 15.76
CA PHE A 157 0.59 4.05 15.21
C PHE A 157 1.98 4.43 15.72
N GLY A 158 2.26 4.18 17.00
CA GLY A 158 3.59 4.38 17.59
C GLY A 158 4.69 3.56 16.91
N PHE A 159 4.38 2.34 16.45
CA PHE A 159 5.31 1.56 15.63
C PHE A 159 5.69 2.30 14.33
N PHE A 160 4.72 2.85 13.60
CA PHE A 160 5.00 3.58 12.34
C PHE A 160 5.71 4.91 12.57
N ILE A 161 5.40 5.63 13.66
CA ILE A 161 6.16 6.82 14.07
C ILE A 161 7.62 6.46 14.29
N ASN A 162 7.89 5.41 15.07
CA ASN A 162 9.26 4.97 15.35
C ASN A 162 9.97 4.52 14.07
N LEU A 163 9.30 3.72 13.22
CA LEU A 163 9.86 3.26 11.95
C LEU A 163 10.25 4.45 11.05
N VAL A 164 9.35 5.42 10.87
CA VAL A 164 9.61 6.61 10.06
C VAL A 164 10.76 7.43 10.64
N ASN A 165 10.77 7.67 11.95
CA ASN A 165 11.83 8.41 12.61
C ASN A 165 13.19 7.74 12.46
N THR A 166 13.26 6.42 12.67
CA THR A 166 14.49 5.63 12.45
C THR A 166 14.99 5.80 11.01
N ILE A 167 14.11 5.64 10.02
CA ILE A 167 14.48 5.77 8.61
C ILE A 167 14.98 7.19 8.29
N ILE A 168 14.30 8.23 8.79
CA ILE A 168 14.70 9.62 8.60
C ILE A 168 16.07 9.89 9.25
N THR A 169 16.29 9.40 10.46
CA THR A 169 17.57 9.52 11.17
C THR A 169 18.70 8.79 10.45
N GLU A 170 18.50 7.56 9.99
CA GLU A 170 19.47 6.78 9.20
C GLU A 170 19.82 7.40 7.83
N ARG A 171 19.00 8.34 7.38
CA ARG A 171 19.18 9.08 6.13
C ARG A 171 19.65 10.51 6.38
N GLU A 172 19.92 10.89 7.63
CA GLU A 172 20.30 12.25 8.03
C GLU A 172 19.28 13.31 7.54
N GLY A 173 18.02 12.92 7.42
CA GLY A 173 16.95 13.78 6.92
C GLY A 173 17.02 14.09 5.42
N LYS A 174 17.82 13.38 4.62
CA LYS A 174 17.97 13.61 3.16
C LYS A 174 17.59 12.37 2.35
N PRO A 175 17.06 12.53 1.13
CA PRO A 175 16.79 11.39 0.26
C PRO A 175 18.10 10.67 -0.12
N LYS A 176 18.08 9.34 -0.10
CA LYS A 176 19.14 8.47 -0.65
C LYS A 176 18.95 8.29 -2.16
N ILE A 177 19.91 7.63 -2.80
CA ILE A 177 19.88 7.30 -4.24
C ILE A 177 18.90 6.14 -4.55
N ARG A 178 18.29 5.53 -3.53
CA ARG A 178 17.41 4.35 -3.65
C ARG A 178 16.09 4.67 -4.37
N LYS A 179 15.59 5.91 -4.24
CA LYS A 179 14.35 6.41 -4.85
C LYS A 179 13.10 5.64 -4.41
N ASP A 180 13.05 5.28 -3.12
CA ASP A 180 11.90 4.60 -2.51
C ASP A 180 10.82 5.59 -2.03
N PHE A 181 9.72 5.08 -1.45
CA PHE A 181 8.64 5.91 -0.88
C PHE A 181 9.17 6.90 0.16
N MET A 182 10.08 6.46 1.04
CA MET A 182 10.60 7.30 2.11
C MET A 182 11.49 8.43 1.59
N ASP A 183 12.26 8.21 0.53
CA ASP A 183 12.99 9.30 -0.16
C ASP A 183 12.03 10.37 -0.65
N PHE A 184 10.93 9.96 -1.27
CA PHE A 184 9.90 10.88 -1.74
C PHE A 184 9.20 11.63 -0.59
N MET A 185 8.91 10.97 0.54
CA MET A 185 8.31 11.62 1.70
C MET A 185 9.26 12.65 2.35
N ILE A 186 10.57 12.38 2.33
CA ILE A 186 11.59 13.32 2.79
C ILE A 186 11.68 14.52 1.83
N GLU A 187 11.67 14.30 0.51
CA GLU A 187 11.59 15.38 -0.49
C GLU A 187 10.36 16.28 -0.25
N LEU A 188 9.17 15.69 -0.06
CA LEU A 188 7.95 16.44 0.24
C LEU A 188 8.02 17.22 1.57
N ARG A 189 8.81 16.76 2.55
CA ARG A 189 9.05 17.48 3.80
C ARG A 189 9.88 18.73 3.58
N GLU A 190 10.88 18.68 2.72
CA GLU A 190 11.72 19.84 2.39
C GLU A 190 10.95 20.93 1.63
N GLU A 191 9.91 20.58 0.87
CA GLU A 191 9.04 21.53 0.16
C GLU A 191 8.21 22.43 1.09
N GLY A 192 8.15 22.13 2.39
CA GLY A 192 7.53 22.98 3.41
C GLY A 192 5.99 22.98 3.40
N ARG A 193 5.41 24.06 3.93
CA ARG A 193 3.95 24.21 4.07
C ARG A 193 3.27 24.53 2.75
N VAL A 194 2.20 23.80 2.48
CA VAL A 194 1.39 23.99 1.28
C VAL A 194 0.01 24.44 1.70
N THR A 195 -0.43 25.58 1.17
CA THR A 195 -1.76 26.12 1.44
C THR A 195 -2.61 26.03 0.17
N ARG A 196 -3.81 25.47 0.30
CA ARG A 196 -4.84 25.53 -0.73
C ARG A 196 -6.02 26.30 -0.15
N LYS A 197 -6.38 27.41 -0.81
CA LYS A 197 -7.63 28.11 -0.53
C LYS A 197 -8.76 27.41 -1.30
N GLY A 198 -9.64 26.72 -0.58
CA GLY A 198 -10.93 26.29 -1.09
C GLY A 198 -11.99 27.38 -0.90
N ASP A 199 -13.24 27.07 -1.25
CA ASP A 199 -14.34 28.02 -1.24
C ASP A 199 -14.66 28.58 0.17
N ASP A 200 -14.41 27.80 1.24
CA ASP A 200 -14.70 28.21 2.63
C ASP A 200 -13.59 27.91 3.67
N LYS A 201 -12.51 27.21 3.30
CA LYS A 201 -11.40 26.85 4.23
C LYS A 201 -10.04 26.87 3.54
N VAL A 202 -9.02 27.27 4.29
CA VAL A 202 -7.62 27.07 3.89
C VAL A 202 -7.18 25.70 4.39
N ALA A 203 -6.91 24.78 3.46
CA ALA A 203 -6.23 23.53 3.78
C ALA A 203 -4.72 23.81 3.79
N GLU A 204 -4.15 23.91 4.98
CA GLU A 204 -2.69 23.94 5.18
C GLU A 204 -2.21 22.53 5.51
N LEU A 205 -1.21 22.07 4.77
CA LEU A 205 -0.58 20.78 5.00
C LEU A 205 0.92 20.97 5.16
N GLU A 206 1.47 20.47 6.25
CA GLU A 206 2.91 20.36 6.49
C GLU A 206 3.26 18.88 6.56
N MET A 207 4.24 18.45 5.76
CA MET A 207 4.70 17.06 5.77
C MET A 207 5.64 16.81 6.96
N ASN A 208 5.07 16.74 8.16
CA ASN A 208 5.77 16.41 9.39
C ASN A 208 5.86 14.88 9.61
N ASP A 209 6.67 14.45 10.58
CA ASP A 209 6.93 13.03 10.84
C ASP A 209 5.65 12.23 11.17
N ALA A 210 4.68 12.85 11.85
CA ALA A 210 3.39 12.22 12.15
C ALA A 210 2.54 12.00 10.90
N LEU A 211 2.50 12.97 9.99
CA LEU A 211 1.79 12.86 8.71
C LEU A 211 2.46 11.84 7.79
N ILE A 212 3.79 11.78 7.78
CA ILE A 212 4.57 10.76 7.06
C ILE A 212 4.24 9.38 7.62
N ALA A 213 4.22 9.21 8.95
CA ALA A 213 3.84 7.95 9.60
C ALA A 213 2.39 7.54 9.30
N ALA A 214 1.45 8.50 9.22
CA ALA A 214 0.08 8.22 8.84
C ALA A 214 -0.02 7.72 7.38
N GLN A 215 0.79 8.26 6.47
CA GLN A 215 0.89 7.74 5.10
C GLN A 215 1.56 6.36 5.09
N ALA A 216 2.68 6.18 5.81
CA ALA A 216 3.38 4.92 5.93
C ALA A 216 2.45 3.79 6.37
N LEU A 217 1.62 4.02 7.39
CA LEU A 217 0.60 3.07 7.84
C LEU A 217 -0.36 2.67 6.71
N VAL A 218 -0.93 3.64 5.98
CA VAL A 218 -1.95 3.35 4.97
C VAL A 218 -1.36 2.70 3.70
N PHE A 219 -0.13 3.08 3.31
CA PHE A 219 0.57 2.45 2.19
C PHE A 219 1.04 1.04 2.53
N TYR A 220 1.49 0.82 3.77
CA TYR A 220 1.79 -0.51 4.27
C TYR A 220 0.55 -1.41 4.23
N ALA A 221 -0.58 -0.95 4.79
CA ALA A 221 -1.84 -1.67 4.79
C ALA A 221 -2.34 -1.97 3.36
N GLY A 222 -2.39 -0.95 2.51
CA GLY A 222 -2.89 -1.07 1.15
C GLY A 222 -2.02 -1.96 0.27
N GLY A 223 -0.70 -1.86 0.39
CA GLY A 223 0.26 -2.61 -0.44
C GLY A 223 0.36 -4.09 -0.09
N PHE A 224 0.20 -4.44 1.19
CA PHE A 224 0.34 -5.81 1.68
C PHE A 224 -0.89 -6.69 1.38
N GLU A 225 -2.06 -6.33 1.92
CA GLU A 225 -3.20 -7.24 2.01
C GLU A 225 -3.94 -7.40 0.67
N THR A 226 -4.17 -6.29 -0.04
CA THR A 226 -4.93 -6.31 -1.30
C THR A 226 -4.18 -7.08 -2.39
N SER A 227 -2.86 -6.86 -2.50
CA SER A 227 -1.98 -7.58 -3.40
C SER A 227 -1.91 -9.06 -3.04
N SER A 228 -1.78 -9.39 -1.75
CA SER A 228 -1.70 -10.78 -1.28
C SER A 228 -2.97 -11.55 -1.63
N ALA A 229 -4.14 -10.96 -1.34
CA ALA A 229 -5.43 -11.55 -1.68
C ALA A 229 -5.57 -11.75 -3.20
N THR A 230 -5.23 -10.73 -4.00
CA THR A 230 -5.32 -10.80 -5.47
C THR A 230 -4.44 -11.91 -6.04
N MET A 231 -3.18 -12.00 -5.60
CA MET A 231 -2.26 -13.07 -6.02
C MET A 231 -2.79 -14.45 -5.61
N SER A 232 -3.33 -14.57 -4.39
CA SER A 232 -3.87 -15.83 -3.87
C SER A 232 -5.04 -16.33 -4.71
N PHE A 233 -5.99 -15.44 -5.03
CA PHE A 233 -7.13 -15.78 -5.89
C PHE A 233 -6.68 -16.11 -7.31
N LEU A 234 -5.76 -15.32 -7.89
CA LEU A 234 -5.23 -15.61 -9.22
C LEU A 234 -4.60 -17.00 -9.28
N LEU A 235 -3.73 -17.34 -8.31
CA LEU A 235 -3.08 -18.65 -8.26
C LEU A 235 -4.09 -19.80 -8.07
N HIS A 236 -5.12 -19.58 -7.26
CA HIS A 236 -6.20 -20.55 -7.05
C HIS A 236 -7.03 -20.80 -8.32
N GLU A 237 -7.34 -19.75 -9.08
CA GLU A 237 -8.12 -19.86 -10.31
C GLU A 237 -7.31 -20.44 -11.47
N VAL A 238 -6.00 -20.17 -11.52
CA VAL A 238 -5.08 -20.69 -12.53
C VAL A 238 -4.76 -22.16 -12.28
N CYS A 239 -4.53 -22.59 -11.03
CA CYS A 239 -4.18 -23.98 -10.73
C CYS A 239 -5.31 -24.97 -11.03
N GLN A 240 -6.56 -24.50 -11.14
CA GLN A 240 -7.71 -25.33 -11.53
C GLN A 240 -7.91 -25.43 -13.04
N ARG A 241 -7.17 -24.67 -13.86
CA ARG A 241 -7.34 -24.57 -15.31
C ARG A 241 -6.00 -24.67 -16.03
N GLN A 242 -5.57 -25.90 -16.31
CA GLN A 242 -4.30 -26.20 -16.96
C GLN A 242 -4.17 -25.51 -18.33
N ASP A 243 -5.24 -25.45 -19.11
CA ASP A 243 -5.28 -24.77 -20.40
C ASP A 243 -4.97 -23.27 -20.29
N ILE A 244 -5.43 -22.63 -19.22
CA ILE A 244 -5.12 -21.23 -18.91
C ILE A 244 -3.67 -21.10 -18.44
N GLN A 245 -3.22 -21.99 -17.57
CA GLN A 245 -1.85 -21.99 -17.05
C GLN A 245 -0.81 -22.13 -18.16
N ASP A 246 -1.01 -23.07 -19.08
CA ASP A 246 -0.11 -23.32 -20.22
C ASP A 246 -0.02 -22.09 -21.13
N ARG A 247 -1.16 -21.48 -21.44
CA ARG A 247 -1.22 -20.25 -22.26
C ARG A 247 -0.52 -19.06 -21.59
N ILE A 248 -0.71 -18.88 -20.28
CA ILE A 248 0.00 -17.85 -19.51
C ILE A 248 1.51 -18.11 -19.58
N HIS A 249 1.94 -19.35 -19.41
CA HIS A 249 3.36 -19.72 -19.43
C HIS A 249 4.00 -19.48 -20.81
N GLU A 250 3.33 -19.86 -21.89
CA GLU A 250 3.78 -19.63 -23.26
C GLU A 250 3.93 -18.14 -23.56
N GLU A 251 2.94 -17.32 -23.17
CA GLU A 251 3.00 -15.87 -23.37
C GLU A 251 4.13 -15.24 -22.57
N ILE A 252 4.22 -15.51 -21.27
CA ILE A 252 5.27 -14.97 -20.41
C ILE A 252 6.65 -15.34 -20.96
N SER A 253 6.84 -16.59 -21.40
CA SER A 253 8.10 -17.05 -21.98
C SER A 253 8.45 -16.32 -23.26
N ALA A 254 7.48 -16.10 -24.15
CA ALA A 254 7.68 -15.35 -25.40
C ALA A 254 8.06 -13.89 -25.14
N VAL A 255 7.37 -13.24 -24.19
CA VAL A 255 7.61 -11.84 -23.82
C VAL A 255 8.96 -11.68 -23.13
N ILE A 256 9.31 -12.54 -22.16
CA ILE A 256 10.61 -12.50 -21.50
C ILE A 256 11.74 -12.70 -22.52
N LYS A 257 11.59 -13.64 -23.47
CA LYS A 257 12.57 -13.85 -24.54
C LYS A 257 12.73 -12.62 -25.43
N LYS A 258 11.63 -11.92 -25.75
CA LYS A 258 11.66 -10.68 -26.55
C LYS A 258 12.41 -9.55 -25.85
N HIS A 259 12.23 -9.41 -24.54
CA HIS A 259 12.81 -8.31 -23.75
C HIS A 259 14.17 -8.64 -23.12
N GLY A 260 14.62 -9.90 -23.18
CA GLY A 260 15.88 -10.35 -22.58
C GLY A 260 15.82 -10.50 -21.06
N GLY A 261 14.63 -10.56 -20.47
CA GLY A 261 14.41 -10.60 -19.02
C GLY A 261 13.08 -9.98 -18.61
N LEU A 262 12.77 -10.07 -17.32
CA LEU A 262 11.59 -9.41 -16.74
C LEU A 262 11.91 -7.93 -16.48
N SER A 263 11.13 -7.04 -17.09
CA SER A 263 11.24 -5.59 -16.96
C SER A 263 9.85 -4.94 -16.87
N TYR A 264 9.80 -3.64 -16.59
CA TYR A 264 8.53 -2.92 -16.59
C TYR A 264 7.87 -2.93 -17.98
N GLU A 265 8.68 -2.80 -19.03
CA GLU A 265 8.25 -2.87 -20.43
C GLU A 265 7.76 -4.27 -20.79
N ALA A 266 8.47 -5.32 -20.33
CA ALA A 266 8.05 -6.70 -20.56
C ALA A 266 6.67 -6.97 -19.95
N ILE A 267 6.41 -6.49 -18.72
CA ILE A 267 5.09 -6.63 -18.08
C ILE A 267 4.00 -5.90 -18.87
N GLY A 268 4.32 -4.75 -19.48
CA GLY A 268 3.39 -3.99 -20.32
C GLY A 268 3.01 -4.69 -21.63
N ASP A 269 3.88 -5.58 -22.11
CA ASP A 269 3.72 -6.33 -23.37
C ASP A 269 2.98 -7.67 -23.21
N MET A 270 2.64 -8.09 -21.98
CA MET A 270 1.83 -9.29 -21.72
C MET A 270 0.36 -9.03 -22.04
N LEU A 271 -0.17 -9.63 -23.10
CA LEU A 271 -1.49 -9.34 -23.69
C LEU A 271 -2.64 -10.09 -23.01
N PHE A 272 -2.41 -11.31 -22.55
CA PHE A 272 -3.43 -12.17 -21.92
C PHE A 272 -3.88 -11.64 -20.56
N ARG A 273 -3.11 -10.71 -19.95
CA ARG A 273 -3.51 -9.95 -18.76
C ARG A 273 -4.81 -9.15 -18.93
N ASN A 274 -5.21 -8.82 -20.16
CA ASN A 274 -6.42 -8.02 -20.41
C ASN A 274 -7.73 -8.85 -20.45
N GLY A 275 -7.66 -10.17 -20.29
CA GLY A 275 -8.81 -11.08 -20.39
C GLY A 275 -8.94 -12.13 -19.29
N ILE A 276 -8.11 -12.09 -18.24
CA ILE A 276 -8.21 -12.91 -17.02
C ILE A 276 -8.94 -12.13 -15.93
#